data_AF-S7WUL4-F1
#
_entry.id   AF-S7WUL4-F1
#
_cell.length_a   1.000
_cell.length_b   1.000
_cell.length_c   1.000
_cell.angle_alpha   90.00
_cell.angle_beta   90.00
_cell.angle_gamma   90.00
#
_symmetry.space_group_name_H-M   'P 1'
#
loop_
_entity.id
_entity.type
_entity.pdbx_description
1 polymer ?
#
loop_
_entity_poly.entity_id
_entity_poly.type
_entity_poly.pdbx_seq_one_letter_code
_entity_poly.pdbx_strand_id
1 'polypeptide(L)'
;MGGQFPKGKEANFYRPDPVSTQVSVKNWPGEVIFSGWEIGNDIITGADFLKNALSVDHPVSLAYKLFNDYSGRQSWDQTSILVALSEKEYWKMSPKGNVLVNKDGSNTWQEDPEGLHRYLIESLPPSEIAKIIDALMIGIYRPGF
;
A
#
# COMPACT_ATOMS: atom_id res chain seq x y z
N MET A 1 -2.60 1.19 -4.51
CA MET A 1 -2.76 0.01 -3.63
C MET A 1 -3.71 -0.98 -4.30
N GLY A 2 -3.34 -2.26 -4.38
CA GLY A 2 -4.30 -3.30 -4.80
C GLY A 2 -3.64 -4.61 -5.24
N GLY A 3 -4.42 -5.69 -5.17
CA GLY A 3 -3.99 -7.05 -5.51
C GLY A 3 -3.30 -7.76 -4.35
N GLN A 4 -3.07 -9.06 -4.52
CA GLN A 4 -2.32 -9.88 -3.56
C GLN A 4 -1.32 -10.73 -4.34
N PHE A 5 -0.03 -10.63 -4.01
CA PHE A 5 1.03 -11.22 -4.84
C PHE A 5 1.76 -12.36 -4.13
N PRO A 6 2.17 -13.41 -4.89
CA PRO A 6 2.03 -13.56 -6.34
C PRO A 6 0.63 -14.02 -6.80
N LYS A 7 -0.26 -14.36 -5.88
CA LYS A 7 -1.65 -14.75 -6.17
C LYS A 7 -2.55 -14.44 -5.00
N GLY A 8 -3.78 -14.02 -5.28
CA GLY A 8 -4.81 -13.91 -4.25
C GLY A 8 -6.05 -13.17 -4.70
N LYS A 9 -6.75 -12.56 -3.76
CA LYS A 9 -8.01 -11.85 -4.00
C LYS A 9 -8.17 -10.72 -2.98
N GLU A 10 -7.91 -9.50 -3.42
CA GLU A 10 -7.84 -8.30 -2.58
C GLU A 10 -9.03 -7.36 -2.85
N ALA A 11 -9.48 -6.62 -1.82
CA ALA A 11 -10.71 -5.85 -1.84
C ALA A 11 -10.82 -4.87 -3.01
N ASN A 12 -9.80 -4.05 -3.29
CA ASN A 12 -9.82 -3.10 -4.42
C ASN A 12 -9.91 -3.81 -5.77
N PHE A 13 -9.44 -5.06 -5.86
CA PHE A 13 -9.52 -5.85 -7.08
C PHE A 13 -10.89 -6.51 -7.29
N TYR A 14 -11.54 -7.02 -6.25
CA TYR A 14 -12.78 -7.80 -6.41
C TYR A 14 -14.08 -7.07 -6.06
N ARG A 15 -14.03 -5.98 -5.29
CA ARG A 15 -15.24 -5.25 -4.89
C ARG A 15 -15.01 -3.73 -4.84
N PRO A 16 -16.04 -2.93 -5.13
CA PRO A 16 -17.37 -3.35 -5.60
C PRO A 16 -17.39 -3.78 -7.08
N ASP A 17 -16.32 -3.53 -7.85
CA ASP A 17 -16.33 -3.68 -9.30
C ASP A 17 -15.04 -4.34 -9.84
N PRO A 18 -15.02 -5.68 -10.00
CA PRO A 18 -13.88 -6.39 -10.58
C PRO A 18 -13.68 -6.14 -12.08
N VAL A 19 -14.68 -5.63 -12.78
CA VAL A 19 -14.58 -5.35 -14.22
C VAL A 19 -13.72 -4.11 -14.43
N SER A 20 -13.90 -3.07 -13.62
CA SER A 20 -13.04 -1.88 -13.65
C SER A 20 -11.56 -2.22 -13.43
N THR A 21 -11.25 -3.13 -12.50
CA THR A 21 -9.88 -3.58 -12.27
C THR A 21 -9.32 -4.32 -13.48
N GLN A 22 -10.07 -5.26 -14.06
CA GLN A 22 -9.64 -5.98 -15.27
C GLN A 22 -9.36 -5.01 -16.43
N VAL A 23 -10.27 -4.06 -16.68
CA VAL A 23 -10.12 -3.07 -17.75
C VAL A 23 -8.90 -2.18 -17.50
N SER A 24 -8.72 -1.69 -16.27
CA SER A 24 -7.63 -0.79 -15.92
C SER A 24 -6.28 -1.49 -16.04
N VAL A 25 -6.12 -2.65 -15.40
CA VAL A 25 -4.86 -3.42 -15.42
C VAL A 25 -4.50 -3.87 -16.84
N LYS A 26 -5.49 -4.27 -17.66
CA LYS A 26 -5.24 -4.73 -19.03
C LYS A 26 -4.84 -3.62 -19.99
N ASN A 27 -5.42 -2.43 -19.84
CA ASN A 27 -5.33 -1.37 -20.85
C ASN A 27 -4.43 -0.19 -20.44
N TRP A 28 -3.87 -0.20 -19.22
CA TRP A 28 -2.96 0.85 -18.80
C TRP A 28 -1.68 0.82 -19.64
N PRO A 29 -1.30 1.94 -20.28
CA PRO A 29 -0.17 1.95 -21.21
C PRO A 29 1.20 2.14 -20.54
N GLY A 30 1.23 2.50 -19.25
CA GLY A 30 2.45 2.81 -18.52
C GLY A 30 2.93 1.66 -17.63
N GLU A 31 4.07 1.88 -16.98
CA GLU A 31 4.52 0.98 -15.92
C GLU A 31 3.58 1.06 -14.70
N VAL A 32 3.39 -0.06 -14.01
CA VAL A 32 2.57 -0.15 -12.79
C VAL A 32 3.35 -0.84 -11.69
N ILE A 33 3.40 -0.22 -10.52
CA ILE A 33 3.91 -0.84 -9.30
C ILE A 33 2.73 -1.13 -8.38
N PHE A 34 2.51 -2.41 -8.09
CA PHE A 34 1.47 -2.84 -7.18
C PHE A 34 2.02 -2.93 -5.75
N SER A 35 1.43 -2.13 -4.85
CA SER A 35 1.52 -2.37 -3.41
C SER A 35 0.39 -3.33 -3.03
N GLY A 36 0.75 -4.60 -2.87
CA GLY A 36 -0.18 -5.70 -2.58
C GLY A 36 -0.69 -5.68 -1.14
N TRP A 37 -1.72 -6.49 -0.88
CA TRP A 37 -2.32 -6.67 0.44
C TRP A 37 -1.27 -7.01 1.51
N GLU A 38 -0.37 -7.93 1.20
CA GLU A 38 0.69 -8.42 2.08
C GLU A 38 1.64 -7.31 2.55
N ILE A 39 1.81 -6.25 1.76
CA ILE A 39 2.74 -5.17 2.08
C ILE A 39 2.20 -4.26 3.17
N GLY A 40 0.94 -3.83 3.04
CA GLY A 40 0.34 -2.93 4.01
C GLY A 40 -0.25 -3.64 5.23
N ASN A 41 -0.47 -4.96 5.16
CA ASN A 41 -1.22 -5.70 6.19
C ASN A 41 -0.56 -5.63 7.56
N ASP A 42 0.77 -5.69 7.61
CA ASP A 42 1.52 -5.76 8.86
C ASP A 42 2.09 -4.38 9.27
N ILE A 43 1.87 -3.34 8.47
CA ILE A 43 2.30 -1.97 8.75
C ILE A 43 1.17 -1.23 9.46
N ILE A 44 1.22 -1.23 10.80
CA ILE A 44 0.19 -0.66 11.66
C ILE A 44 0.56 0.76 12.08
N THR A 45 -0.24 1.75 11.68
CA THR A 45 -0.06 3.19 11.99
C THR A 45 -1.27 3.77 12.70
N GLY A 46 -1.15 4.99 13.24
CA GLY A 46 -2.24 5.73 13.85
C GLY A 46 -2.70 5.20 15.21
N ALA A 47 -1.80 4.51 15.92
CA ALA A 47 -2.02 3.99 17.27
C ALA A 47 -1.52 4.97 18.35
N ASP A 48 -0.91 4.44 19.42
CA ASP A 48 -0.39 5.23 20.54
C ASP A 48 0.56 6.35 20.14
N PHE A 49 1.39 6.16 19.10
CA PHE A 49 2.26 7.22 18.61
C PHE A 49 1.46 8.46 18.19
N LEU A 50 0.46 8.28 17.32
CA LEU A 50 -0.38 9.37 16.82
C LEU A 50 -1.16 10.05 17.96
N LYS A 51 -1.72 9.24 18.89
CA LYS A 51 -2.47 9.71 20.06
C LYS A 51 -1.64 10.63 20.96
N ASN A 52 -0.34 10.36 21.11
CA ASN A 52 0.55 11.14 21.96
C ASN A 52 1.27 12.28 21.21
N ALA A 53 1.34 12.21 19.88
CA ALA A 53 2.03 13.20 19.06
C ALA A 53 1.15 14.39 18.65
N LEU A 54 -0.18 14.23 18.62
CA LEU A 54 -1.12 15.26 18.17
C LEU A 54 -2.10 15.66 19.27
N SER A 55 -2.60 16.90 19.21
CA SER A 55 -3.73 17.31 20.04
C SER A 55 -5.00 16.54 19.68
N VAL A 56 -5.91 16.39 20.64
CA VAL A 56 -7.15 15.60 20.47
C VAL A 56 -8.15 16.19 19.47
N ASP A 57 -8.02 17.48 19.17
CA ASP A 57 -8.81 18.24 18.19
C ASP A 57 -8.14 18.32 16.80
N HIS A 58 -6.89 17.85 16.66
CA HIS A 58 -6.24 17.76 15.36
C HIS A 58 -7.03 16.81 14.45
N PRO A 59 -7.31 17.17 13.17
CA PRO A 59 -8.21 16.40 12.30
C PRO A 59 -7.76 14.95 12.11
N VAL A 60 -6.46 14.69 11.97
CA VAL A 60 -5.90 13.33 11.86
C VAL A 60 -6.11 12.54 13.15
N SER A 61 -5.87 13.16 14.31
CA SER A 61 -6.04 12.55 15.63
C SER A 61 -7.51 12.19 15.86
N LEU A 62 -8.41 13.15 15.61
CA LEU A 62 -9.85 12.97 15.71
C LEU A 62 -10.37 11.87 14.77
N ALA A 63 -9.86 11.80 13.53
CA ALA A 63 -10.27 10.77 12.58
C ALA A 63 -9.95 9.35 13.10
N TYR A 64 -8.74 9.10 13.58
CA TYR A 64 -8.36 7.80 14.13
C TYR A 64 -9.10 7.47 15.43
N LYS A 65 -9.30 8.47 16.30
CA LYS A 65 -10.13 8.31 17.50
C LYS A 65 -11.54 7.84 17.15
N LEU A 66 -12.21 8.54 16.23
CA LEU A 66 -13.59 8.23 15.86
C LEU A 66 -13.71 6.93 15.07
N PHE A 67 -12.69 6.59 14.27
CA PHE A 67 -12.71 5.42 13.43
C PHE A 67 -12.50 4.12 14.23
N ASN A 68 -11.52 4.08 15.13
CA ASN A 68 -11.17 2.85 15.86
C ASN A 68 -10.54 3.06 17.24
N ASP A 69 -10.74 4.22 17.87
CA ASP A 69 -10.17 4.58 19.19
C ASP A 69 -8.65 4.32 19.29
N TYR A 70 -7.91 4.69 18.24
CA TYR A 70 -6.45 4.49 18.15
C TYR A 70 -5.99 3.02 18.26
N SER A 71 -6.81 2.05 17.84
CA SER A 71 -6.40 0.63 17.82
C SER A 71 -5.29 0.31 16.80
N GLY A 72 -4.82 1.32 16.05
CA GLY A 72 -3.94 1.15 14.90
C GLY A 72 -4.67 0.65 13.65
N ARG A 73 -4.10 0.93 12.47
CA ARG A 73 -4.67 0.55 11.18
C ARG A 73 -3.58 0.14 10.18
N GLN A 74 -3.88 -0.90 9.40
CA GLN A 74 -3.04 -1.34 8.28
C GLN A 74 -2.86 -0.21 7.26
N SER A 75 -1.63 -0.04 6.79
CA SER A 75 -1.20 1.12 6.01
C SER A 75 -1.13 0.82 4.51
N TRP A 76 -2.15 0.13 3.97
CA TRP A 76 -2.16 -0.31 2.56
C TRP A 76 -2.09 0.84 1.54
N ASP A 77 -2.81 1.93 1.79
CA ASP A 77 -2.82 3.05 0.83
C ASP A 77 -1.56 3.90 1.00
N GLN A 78 -1.14 4.12 2.24
CA GLN A 78 0.04 4.90 2.60
C GLN A 78 1.32 4.29 2.01
N THR A 79 1.46 2.96 1.95
CA THR A 79 2.63 2.32 1.32
C THR A 79 2.73 2.68 -0.16
N SER A 80 1.60 2.76 -0.88
CA SER A 80 1.62 3.15 -2.30
C SER A 80 2.03 4.62 -2.50
N ILE A 81 1.65 5.50 -1.58
CA ILE A 81 2.08 6.91 -1.59
C ILE A 81 3.57 7.02 -1.25
N LEU A 82 4.05 6.26 -0.26
CA LEU A 82 5.45 6.28 0.15
C LEU A 82 6.38 5.84 -0.99
N VAL A 83 6.00 4.81 -1.75
CA VAL A 83 6.74 4.38 -2.95
C VAL A 83 6.72 5.44 -4.05
N ALA A 84 5.61 6.15 -4.23
CA ALA A 84 5.49 7.15 -5.29
C ALA A 84 6.30 8.43 -5.04
N LEU A 85 6.56 8.77 -3.76
CA LEU A 85 7.15 10.05 -3.38
C LEU A 85 8.56 9.95 -2.81
N SER A 86 8.99 8.79 -2.30
CA SER A 86 10.31 8.65 -1.70
C SER A 86 11.37 8.21 -2.70
N GLU A 87 12.55 8.81 -2.60
CA GLU A 87 13.74 8.36 -3.32
C GLU A 87 14.40 7.13 -2.67
N LYS A 88 13.94 6.75 -1.46
CA LYS A 88 14.44 5.56 -0.76
C LYS A 88 13.70 4.29 -1.17
N GLU A 89 14.47 3.22 -1.28
CA GLU A 89 13.94 1.87 -1.49
C GLU A 89 13.63 1.21 -0.14
N TYR A 90 12.35 1.18 0.26
CA TYR A 90 11.91 0.45 1.45
C TYR A 90 11.54 -1.01 1.18
N TRP A 91 11.21 -1.31 -0.08
CA TRP A 91 10.81 -2.61 -0.59
C TRP A 91 11.66 -2.97 -1.79
N LYS A 92 11.87 -4.27 -1.99
CA LYS A 92 12.39 -4.77 -3.25
C LYS A 92 11.28 -4.77 -4.29
N MET A 93 11.65 -4.58 -5.56
CA MET A 93 10.74 -4.77 -6.67
C MET A 93 10.82 -6.22 -7.17
N SER A 94 9.69 -6.83 -7.50
CA SER A 94 9.65 -8.09 -8.24
C SER A 94 10.39 -7.97 -9.58
N PRO A 95 10.78 -9.08 -10.24
CA PRO A 95 11.05 -9.08 -11.67
C PRO A 95 9.89 -8.44 -12.46
N LYS A 96 10.18 -7.98 -13.69
CA LYS A 96 9.12 -7.49 -14.59
C LYS A 96 8.14 -8.62 -14.90
N GLY A 97 6.89 -8.25 -15.09
CA GLY A 97 5.84 -9.19 -15.44
C GLY A 97 4.51 -8.50 -15.68
N ASN A 98 3.46 -9.31 -15.64
CA ASN A 98 2.08 -8.89 -15.85
C ASN A 98 1.19 -9.46 -14.75
N VAL A 99 0.19 -8.67 -14.37
CA VAL A 99 -0.86 -9.10 -13.45
C VAL A 99 -2.02 -9.62 -14.27
N LEU A 100 -2.39 -10.88 -14.05
CA LEU A 100 -3.56 -11.48 -14.68
C LEU A 100 -4.72 -11.39 -13.68
N VAL A 101 -5.76 -10.64 -14.05
CA VAL A 101 -6.96 -10.45 -13.23
C VAL A 101 -8.10 -11.31 -13.78
N ASN A 102 -8.65 -12.18 -12.94
CA ASN A 102 -9.78 -13.04 -13.28
C ASN A 102 -11.11 -12.26 -13.19
N LYS A 103 -12.16 -12.86 -13.75
CA LYS A 103 -13.52 -12.29 -13.76
C LYS A 103 -14.05 -11.91 -12.37
N ASP A 104 -13.64 -12.66 -11.35
CA ASP A 104 -14.07 -12.49 -9.97
C ASP A 104 -13.16 -11.53 -9.17
N GLY A 105 -12.19 -10.89 -9.82
CA GLY A 105 -11.20 -10.00 -9.21
C GLY A 105 -10.03 -10.69 -8.51
N SER A 106 -9.96 -12.02 -8.49
CA SER A 106 -8.71 -12.68 -8.07
C SER A 106 -7.59 -12.40 -9.07
N ASN A 107 -6.34 -12.34 -8.60
CA ASN A 107 -5.18 -12.10 -9.46
C ASN A 107 -4.12 -13.20 -9.35
N THR A 108 -3.33 -13.35 -10.41
CA THR A 108 -2.09 -14.13 -10.44
C THR A 108 -0.97 -13.32 -11.12
N TRP A 109 0.28 -13.64 -10.78
CA TRP A 109 1.46 -13.06 -11.38
C TRP A 109 1.99 -13.94 -12.54
N GLN A 110 2.39 -13.29 -13.63
CA GLN A 110 3.12 -13.90 -14.74
C GLN A 110 4.40 -13.11 -14.98
N GLU A 111 5.56 -13.74 -14.76
CA GLU A 111 6.83 -13.11 -15.12
C GLU A 111 6.96 -12.94 -16.63
N ASP A 112 7.43 -11.77 -17.03
CA ASP A 112 7.63 -11.36 -18.42
C ASP A 112 8.67 -10.21 -18.42
N PRO A 113 9.88 -10.41 -18.97
CA PRO A 113 10.90 -9.36 -19.03
C PRO A 113 10.44 -8.08 -19.74
N GLU A 114 9.51 -8.20 -20.69
CA GLU A 114 8.94 -7.07 -21.43
C GLU A 114 7.67 -6.52 -20.76
N GLY A 115 7.22 -7.13 -19.66
CA GLY A 115 6.06 -6.72 -18.89
C GLY A 115 6.23 -5.34 -18.24
N LEU A 116 5.12 -4.60 -18.16
CA LEU A 116 5.09 -3.25 -17.60
C LEU A 116 4.79 -3.23 -16.11
N HIS A 117 4.45 -4.38 -15.51
CA HIS A 117 4.06 -4.43 -14.11
C HIS A 117 5.23 -4.90 -13.24
N ARG A 118 5.21 -4.47 -11.98
CA ARG A 118 5.96 -5.04 -10.86
C ARG A 118 5.10 -5.00 -9.60
N TYR A 119 5.42 -5.81 -8.60
CA TYR A 119 4.86 -5.69 -7.26
C TYR A 119 5.97 -5.55 -6.22
N LEU A 120 5.63 -4.96 -5.07
CA LEU A 120 6.57 -4.78 -3.96
C LEU A 120 6.79 -6.11 -3.22
N ILE A 121 8.01 -6.31 -2.73
CA ILE A 121 8.42 -7.44 -1.89
C ILE A 121 9.03 -6.86 -0.61
N GLU A 122 8.59 -7.37 0.54
CA GLU A 122 9.13 -6.96 1.84
C GLU A 122 10.66 -7.08 1.88
N SER A 123 11.33 -6.00 2.31
CA SER A 123 12.78 -5.98 2.56
C SER A 123 13.20 -5.33 3.87
N LEU A 124 12.29 -4.58 4.51
CA LEU A 124 12.50 -3.96 5.81
C LEU A 124 11.37 -4.38 6.75
N PRO A 125 11.61 -4.42 8.08
CA PRO A 125 10.57 -4.76 9.04
C PRO A 125 9.37 -3.81 8.94
N PRO A 126 8.12 -4.32 8.90
CA PRO A 126 6.91 -3.49 8.81
C PRO A 126 6.82 -2.40 9.89
N SER A 127 7.32 -2.68 11.09
CA SER A 127 7.36 -1.72 12.20
C SER A 127 8.27 -0.50 11.94
N GLU A 128 9.35 -0.65 11.17
CA GLU A 128 10.20 0.49 10.81
C GLU A 128 9.52 1.38 9.77
N ILE A 129 8.79 0.76 8.83
CA ILE A 129 7.99 1.52 7.86
C ILE A 129 6.83 2.24 8.54
N ALA A 130 6.18 1.60 9.52
CA ALA A 130 5.11 2.22 10.30
C ALA A 130 5.57 3.53 10.96
N LYS A 131 6.76 3.54 11.59
CA LYS A 131 7.33 4.76 12.19
C LYS A 131 7.51 5.89 11.18
N ILE A 132 7.94 5.57 9.96
CA ILE A 132 8.14 6.55 8.89
C ILE A 132 6.79 7.13 8.46
N ILE A 133 5.81 6.28 8.19
CA ILE A 133 4.46 6.71 7.79
C ILE A 133 3.80 7.54 8.90
N ASP A 134 3.88 7.10 10.15
CA ASP A 134 3.35 7.84 11.30
C ASP A 134 3.99 9.23 11.44
N ALA A 135 5.31 9.33 11.27
CA ALA A 135 6.02 10.61 11.28
C ALA A 135 5.54 11.54 10.15
N LEU A 136 5.36 11.01 8.94
CA LEU A 136 4.85 11.76 7.80
C LEU A 136 3.39 12.21 8.02
N MET A 137 2.55 11.37 8.61
CA MET A 137 1.15 11.69 8.90
C MET A 137 0.98 12.88 9.86
N ILE A 138 1.96 13.12 10.73
CA ILE A 138 1.97 14.26 11.66
C ILE A 138 2.78 15.45 11.15
N GLY A 139 3.22 15.41 9.89
CA GLY A 139 3.96 16.50 9.25
C GLY A 139 5.45 16.58 9.61
N ILE A 140 6.03 15.53 10.23
CA ILE A 140 7.47 15.45 10.43
C ILE A 140 8.11 14.92 9.15
N TYR A 141 8.66 15.86 8.37
CA TYR A 141 9.42 15.57 7.17
C TYR A 141 10.93 15.72 7.41
N ARG A 142 11.73 14.83 6.82
CA ARG A 142 13.18 14.99 6.65
C ARG A 142 13.51 14.64 5.21
N PRO A 143 14.46 15.33 4.58
CA PRO A 143 14.98 14.93 3.27
C PRO A 143 15.45 13.48 3.32
N GLY A 144 14.89 12.65 2.45
CA GLY A 144 15.15 11.22 2.45
C GLY A 144 14.70 10.52 3.73
N PHE A 145 13.61 10.93 4.39
CA PHE A 145 12.86 9.97 5.19
C PHE A 145 12.34 8.88 4.29
#